data_AF-A0A380T412-F1
#
_entry.id   AF-A0A380T412-F1
#
_cell.length_a   1.000
_cell.length_b   1.000
_cell.length_c   1.000
_cell.angle_alpha   90.00
_cell.angle_beta   90.00
_cell.angle_gamma   90.00
#
_symmetry.space_group_name_H-M   'P 1'
#
loop_
_entity.id
_entity.type
_entity.pdbx_description
1 polymer ?
#
loop_
_entity_poly.entity_id
_entity_poly.type
_entity_poly.pdbx_seq_one_letter_code
_entity_poly.pdbx_strand_id
1 'polypeptide(L)'
;MQHDASATRRTVNPGRLVYLMGPSGAGKDSLIDAARPELQRLNVHIARRVITRSAEAKGEDAIGVSPEQFERLCAEGAFALQWQANGLAYGIPVQIDAWLAEGQAVLVNGSRAHLQQARERYPDLLPVLLRVDHQVLRQRLLDRNRETAQDIEQRLARAQQVRVEEGEVQVLDNSTSLTDAVQRLLGLLREQGLLGAS
;
A
#
# COMPACT_ATOMS: atom_id res chain seq x y z
N MET A 1 31.96 3.41 -44.46
CA MET A 1 31.61 4.17 -43.25
C MET A 1 30.35 3.56 -42.68
N GLN A 2 30.48 2.94 -41.51
CA GLN A 2 29.40 2.30 -40.78
C GLN A 2 28.60 3.37 -40.04
N HIS A 3 27.27 3.34 -40.13
CA HIS A 3 26.39 3.77 -39.05
C HIS A 3 25.19 2.82 -39.03
N ASP A 4 25.39 1.68 -38.37
CA ASP A 4 24.31 0.86 -37.87
C ASP A 4 23.78 1.55 -36.61
N ALA A 5 22.62 2.18 -36.72
CA ALA A 5 21.88 2.79 -35.62
C ALA A 5 20.69 1.89 -35.26
N SER A 6 20.93 0.62 -35.00
CA SER A 6 19.99 -0.23 -34.28
C SER A 6 20.13 0.03 -32.77
N ALA A 7 19.60 1.18 -32.32
CA ALA A 7 19.32 1.38 -30.91
C ALA A 7 18.24 0.37 -30.51
N THR A 8 18.67 -0.76 -29.95
CA THR A 8 17.80 -1.74 -29.31
C THR A 8 16.96 -0.99 -28.28
N ARG A 9 15.70 -0.67 -28.62
CA ARG A 9 14.72 -0.24 -27.62
C ARG A 9 14.64 -1.41 -26.64
N ARG A 10 15.29 -1.28 -25.48
CA ARG A 10 14.98 -2.12 -24.32
C ARG A 10 13.48 -1.95 -24.13
N THR A 11 12.70 -2.99 -24.44
CA THR A 11 11.31 -3.06 -24.01
C THR A 11 11.36 -3.09 -22.49
N VAL A 12 11.23 -1.92 -21.88
CA VAL A 12 11.10 -1.81 -20.43
C VAL A 12 9.76 -2.46 -20.12
N ASN A 13 9.78 -3.62 -19.48
CA ASN A 13 8.55 -4.22 -18.97
C ASN A 13 7.93 -3.20 -18.01
N PRO A 14 6.61 -2.95 -18.11
CA PRO A 14 5.96 -2.04 -17.19
C PRO A 14 6.17 -2.51 -15.75
N GLY A 15 6.36 -1.54 -14.87
CA GLY A 15 6.51 -1.74 -13.43
C GLY A 15 5.25 -2.33 -12.84
N ARG A 16 5.35 -2.83 -11.62
CA ARG A 16 4.24 -3.52 -10.94
C ARG A 16 3.80 -2.76 -9.69
N LEU A 17 2.50 -2.62 -9.53
CA LEU A 17 1.90 -2.06 -8.32
C LEU A 17 1.91 -3.10 -7.20
N VAL A 18 2.52 -2.79 -6.06
CA VAL A 18 2.45 -3.55 -4.81
C VAL A 18 1.34 -2.96 -3.96
N TYR A 19 0.22 -3.67 -3.86
CA TYR A 19 -0.99 -3.23 -3.17
C TYR A 19 -1.03 -3.81 -1.75
N LEU A 20 -0.47 -3.08 -0.77
CA LEU A 20 -0.42 -3.52 0.62
C LEU A 20 -1.76 -3.26 1.32
N MET A 21 -2.35 -4.30 1.88
CA MET A 21 -3.63 -4.28 2.58
C MET A 21 -3.49 -4.94 3.95
N GLY A 22 -4.52 -4.81 4.78
CA GLY A 22 -4.55 -5.42 6.11
C GLY A 22 -5.47 -4.65 7.04
N PRO A 23 -5.88 -5.24 8.19
CA PRO A 23 -6.76 -4.56 9.12
C PRO A 23 -6.15 -3.26 9.66
N SER A 24 -6.99 -2.36 10.15
CA SER A 24 -6.52 -1.23 10.95
C SER A 24 -5.77 -1.78 12.17
N GLY A 25 -4.64 -1.17 12.54
CA GLY A 25 -3.80 -1.67 13.64
C GLY A 25 -2.82 -2.79 13.26
N ALA A 26 -2.89 -3.35 12.05
CA ALA A 26 -1.93 -4.37 11.58
C ALA A 26 -0.47 -3.89 11.48
N GLY A 27 -0.24 -2.57 11.55
CA GLY A 27 1.11 -1.99 11.47
C GLY A 27 1.58 -1.68 10.05
N LYS A 28 0.66 -1.51 9.08
CA LYS A 28 1.01 -1.16 7.69
C LYS A 28 1.89 0.08 7.60
N ASP A 29 1.48 1.18 8.24
CA ASP A 29 2.22 2.44 8.20
C ASP A 29 3.63 2.27 8.78
N SER A 30 3.74 1.59 9.94
CA SER A 30 5.02 1.27 10.56
C SER A 30 5.91 0.38 9.68
N LEU A 31 5.32 -0.59 8.98
CA LEU A 31 6.05 -1.45 8.04
C LEU A 31 6.57 -0.65 6.84
N ILE A 32 5.73 0.20 6.26
CA ILE A 32 6.10 1.07 5.13
C ILE A 32 7.24 2.01 5.55
N ASP A 33 7.11 2.67 6.71
CA ASP A 33 8.12 3.60 7.19
C ASP A 33 9.44 2.91 7.52
N ALA A 34 9.40 1.72 8.13
CA ALA A 34 10.60 0.95 8.42
C ALA A 34 11.28 0.38 7.15
N ALA A 35 10.50 0.00 6.13
CA ALA A 35 11.02 -0.51 4.86
C ALA A 35 11.51 0.60 3.91
N ARG A 36 11.10 1.85 4.12
CA ARG A 36 11.35 2.99 3.21
C ARG A 36 12.81 3.16 2.77
N PRO A 37 13.82 3.12 3.65
CA PRO A 37 15.21 3.30 3.22
C PRO A 37 15.67 2.21 2.24
N GLU A 38 15.32 0.95 2.51
CA GLU A 38 15.69 -0.17 1.65
C GLU A 38 14.89 -0.15 0.34
N LEU A 39 13.59 0.15 0.38
CA LEU A 39 12.76 0.28 -0.81
C LEU A 39 13.29 1.37 -1.75
N GLN A 40 13.68 2.53 -1.21
CA GLN A 40 14.32 3.60 -1.99
C GLN A 40 15.64 3.14 -2.62
N ARG A 41 16.50 2.45 -1.86
CA ARG A 41 17.76 1.89 -2.37
C ARG A 41 17.55 0.89 -3.51
N LEU A 42 16.41 0.20 -3.50
CA LEU A 42 16.02 -0.82 -4.47
C LEU A 42 15.12 -0.28 -5.60
N ASN A 43 14.97 1.05 -5.72
CA ASN A 43 14.15 1.73 -6.72
C ASN A 43 12.66 1.35 -6.70
N VAL A 44 12.12 1.09 -5.50
CA VAL A 44 10.67 0.93 -5.28
C VAL A 44 10.11 2.23 -4.73
N HIS A 45 9.17 2.84 -5.46
CA HIS A 45 8.47 4.04 -5.01
C HIS A 45 7.45 3.71 -3.94
N ILE A 46 7.26 4.63 -2.99
CA ILE A 46 6.17 4.55 -2.02
C ILE A 46 5.24 5.72 -2.30
N ALA A 47 4.02 5.43 -2.77
CA ALA A 47 3.05 6.47 -3.06
C ALA A 47 2.51 7.06 -1.77
N ARG A 48 2.60 8.39 -1.63
CA ARG A 48 1.93 9.13 -0.56
C ARG A 48 0.47 9.31 -0.96
N ARG A 49 -0.45 8.78 -0.16
CA ARG A 49 -1.89 8.92 -0.40
C ARG A 49 -2.41 10.29 0.04
N VAL A 50 -3.48 10.74 -0.58
CA VAL A 50 -4.26 11.92 -0.18
C VAL A 50 -5.44 11.46 0.67
N ILE A 51 -5.71 12.13 1.80
CA ILE A 51 -6.77 11.74 2.76
C ILE A 51 -7.55 12.96 3.22
N THR A 52 -8.87 12.85 3.33
CA THR A 52 -9.70 13.86 4.01
C THR A 52 -9.55 13.74 5.53
N ARG A 53 -8.55 14.37 6.13
CA ARG A 53 -8.41 14.49 7.60
C ARG A 53 -7.70 15.80 7.94
N SER A 54 -7.85 16.31 9.17
CA SER A 54 -7.11 17.51 9.59
C SER A 54 -5.60 17.27 9.49
N ALA A 55 -4.85 18.31 9.10
CA ALA A 55 -3.38 18.25 9.01
C ALA A 55 -2.71 17.94 10.36
N GLU A 56 -3.42 18.18 11.46
CA GLU A 56 -2.99 17.93 12.85
C GLU A 56 -3.16 16.47 13.29
N ALA A 57 -3.90 15.65 12.52
CA ALA A 57 -4.13 14.25 12.84
C ALA A 57 -2.82 13.44 12.68
N LYS A 58 -2.08 13.26 13.77
CA LYS A 58 -0.88 12.41 13.83
C LYS A 58 -1.19 10.99 13.32
N GLY A 59 -0.49 10.58 12.26
CA GLY A 59 -0.57 9.25 11.65
C GLY A 59 0.31 9.16 10.40
N GLU A 60 0.10 8.15 9.55
CA GLU A 60 0.81 7.91 8.27
C GLU A 60 1.30 9.16 7.53
N ASP A 61 2.47 9.07 6.89
CA ASP A 61 2.98 10.03 5.90
C ASP A 61 2.06 10.15 4.66
N ALA A 62 0.98 10.90 4.83
CA ALA A 62 -0.07 11.14 3.85
C ALA A 62 -0.36 12.64 3.72
N ILE A 63 -0.89 13.04 2.56
CA ILE A 63 -1.27 14.43 2.27
C ILE A 63 -2.69 14.65 2.78
N GLY A 64 -2.84 15.46 3.83
CA GLY A 64 -4.15 15.84 4.36
C GLY A 64 -4.79 16.97 3.55
N VAL A 65 -6.06 16.80 3.18
CA VAL A 65 -6.86 17.81 2.46
C VAL A 65 -8.25 17.95 3.08
N SER A 66 -8.95 19.05 2.79
CA SER A 66 -10.37 19.16 3.14
C SER A 66 -11.23 18.28 2.22
N PRO A 67 -12.48 17.95 2.62
CA PRO A 67 -13.42 17.25 1.74
C PRO A 67 -13.63 17.95 0.39
N GLU A 68 -13.80 19.27 0.39
CA GLU A 68 -14.03 20.07 -0.83
C GLU A 68 -12.82 20.03 -1.76
N GLN A 69 -11.61 20.09 -1.19
CA GLN A 69 -10.38 19.96 -1.97
C GLN A 69 -10.22 18.54 -2.53
N PHE A 70 -10.61 17.51 -1.79
CA PHE A 70 -10.60 16.13 -2.28
C PHE A 70 -11.54 15.96 -3.48
N GLU A 71 -12.79 16.41 -3.35
CA GLU A 71 -13.78 16.37 -4.45
C GLU A 71 -13.30 17.08 -5.70
N ARG A 72 -12.65 18.24 -5.53
CA ARG A 72 -12.02 18.96 -6.64
C ARG A 72 -10.94 18.12 -7.33
N LEU A 73 -10.05 17.50 -6.56
CA LEU A 73 -9.00 16.62 -7.11
C LEU A 73 -9.60 15.41 -7.84
N CYS A 74 -10.72 14.87 -7.37
CA CYS A 74 -11.46 13.83 -8.08
C CYS A 74 -11.97 14.32 -9.44
N ALA A 75 -12.60 15.49 -9.47
CA ALA A 75 -13.14 16.09 -10.69
C ALA A 75 -12.04 16.43 -11.72
N GLU A 76 -10.84 16.75 -11.24
CA GLU A 76 -9.65 17.02 -12.07
C GLU A 76 -8.95 15.73 -12.55
N GLY A 77 -9.41 14.55 -12.14
CA GLY A 77 -8.78 13.27 -12.52
C GLY A 77 -7.43 13.03 -11.85
N ALA A 78 -7.18 13.64 -10.69
CA ALA A 78 -5.88 13.60 -10.01
C ALA A 78 -5.53 12.23 -9.39
N PHE A 79 -6.50 11.30 -9.32
CA PHE A 79 -6.33 10.01 -8.66
C PHE A 79 -6.38 8.84 -9.64
N ALA A 80 -5.39 7.95 -9.53
CA ALA A 80 -5.40 6.64 -10.14
C ALA A 80 -6.41 5.70 -9.45
N LEU A 81 -6.44 5.73 -8.12
CA LEU A 81 -7.36 4.97 -7.29
C LEU A 81 -7.97 5.91 -6.25
N GLN A 82 -9.26 5.76 -5.98
CA GLN A 82 -9.93 6.51 -4.93
C GLN A 82 -11.01 5.65 -4.26
N TRP A 83 -11.23 5.85 -2.97
CA TRP A 83 -12.28 5.17 -2.22
C TRP A 83 -12.66 5.93 -0.94
N GLN A 84 -13.76 5.52 -0.31
CA GLN A 84 -14.18 6.00 1.01
C GLN A 84 -14.15 4.86 2.03
N ALA A 85 -13.71 5.14 3.25
CA ALA A 85 -13.75 4.21 4.37
C ALA A 85 -13.74 4.96 5.71
N ASN A 86 -14.50 4.47 6.69
CA ASN A 86 -14.56 5.05 8.04
C ASN A 86 -14.80 6.57 8.06
N GLY A 87 -15.64 7.08 7.15
CA GLY A 87 -15.95 8.52 7.06
C GLY A 87 -14.85 9.39 6.46
N LEU A 88 -13.79 8.80 5.90
CA LEU A 88 -12.71 9.50 5.20
C LEU A 88 -12.66 9.07 3.74
N ALA A 89 -12.25 9.96 2.85
CA ALA A 89 -11.89 9.66 1.48
C ALA A 89 -10.37 9.52 1.33
N TYR A 90 -9.96 8.63 0.44
CA TYR A 90 -8.58 8.25 0.18
C TYR A 90 -8.33 8.28 -1.32
N GLY A 91 -7.21 8.84 -1.73
CA GLY A 91 -6.79 8.93 -3.12
C GLY A 91 -5.32 8.53 -3.29
N ILE A 92 -5.02 7.71 -4.29
CA ILE A 92 -3.67 7.46 -4.77
C ILE A 92 -3.44 8.33 -6.01
N PRO A 93 -2.49 9.28 -5.99
CA PRO A 93 -2.28 10.19 -7.11
C PRO A 93 -1.96 9.46 -8.41
N VAL A 94 -2.46 9.99 -9.54
CA VAL A 94 -2.27 9.42 -10.89
C VAL A 94 -0.80 9.32 -11.31
N GLN A 95 0.10 10.05 -10.64
CA GLN A 95 1.55 9.99 -10.87
C GLN A 95 2.14 8.58 -10.83
N ILE A 96 1.49 7.64 -10.12
CA ILE A 96 1.95 6.24 -10.07
C ILE A 96 1.95 5.59 -11.46
N ASP A 97 1.09 6.04 -12.37
CA ASP A 97 1.04 5.51 -13.74
C ASP A 97 2.32 5.81 -14.51
N ALA A 98 2.93 6.97 -14.27
CA ALA A 98 4.20 7.35 -14.88
C ALA A 98 5.35 6.47 -14.36
N TRP A 99 5.44 6.27 -13.04
CA TRP A 99 6.45 5.40 -12.44
C TRP A 99 6.33 3.95 -12.91
N LEU A 100 5.10 3.44 -13.00
CA LEU A 100 4.84 2.11 -13.54
C LEU A 100 5.21 2.04 -15.02
N ALA A 101 4.89 3.05 -15.83
CA ALA A 101 5.30 3.09 -17.25
C ALA A 101 6.83 3.12 -17.45
N GLU A 102 7.57 3.68 -16.48
CA GLU A 102 9.04 3.68 -16.45
C GLU A 102 9.66 2.36 -15.98
N GLY A 103 8.85 1.34 -15.69
CA GLY A 103 9.33 0.03 -15.23
C GLY A 103 9.58 -0.03 -13.72
N GLN A 104 9.18 0.98 -12.96
CA GLN A 104 9.45 1.05 -11.52
C GLN A 104 8.31 0.41 -10.73
N ALA A 105 8.67 -0.37 -9.70
CA ALA A 105 7.67 -0.88 -8.77
C ALA A 105 7.14 0.26 -7.87
N VAL A 106 5.85 0.23 -7.57
CA VAL A 106 5.20 1.24 -6.72
C VAL A 106 4.45 0.53 -5.60
N LEU A 107 4.75 0.85 -4.35
CA LEU A 107 4.03 0.40 -3.18
C LEU A 107 2.96 1.40 -2.77
N VAL A 108 1.74 0.92 -2.55
CA VAL A 108 0.60 1.72 -2.04
C VAL A 108 0.03 1.10 -0.77
N ASN A 109 -0.40 1.96 0.17
CA ASN A 109 -1.21 1.55 1.33
C ASN A 109 -2.70 1.51 0.92
N GLY A 110 -3.13 0.33 0.50
CA GLY A 110 -4.45 0.08 -0.08
C GLY A 110 -5.54 -0.33 0.92
N SER A 111 -6.73 -0.56 0.37
CA SER A 111 -7.91 -1.02 1.09
C SER A 111 -8.35 -2.39 0.56
N ARG A 112 -8.49 -3.35 1.47
CA ARG A 112 -8.95 -4.70 1.13
C ARG A 112 -10.31 -4.72 0.43
N ALA A 113 -11.22 -3.82 0.79
CA ALA A 113 -12.54 -3.71 0.17
C ALA A 113 -12.50 -3.16 -1.27
N HIS A 114 -11.39 -2.54 -1.68
CA HIS A 114 -11.22 -1.90 -2.99
C HIS A 114 -10.13 -2.59 -3.83
N LEU A 115 -9.74 -3.82 -3.46
CA LEU A 115 -8.78 -4.62 -4.21
C LEU A 115 -9.28 -4.90 -5.63
N GLN A 116 -10.56 -5.21 -5.81
CA GLN A 116 -11.12 -5.51 -7.13
C GLN A 116 -11.05 -4.30 -8.07
N GLN A 117 -11.44 -3.13 -7.58
CA GLN A 117 -11.28 -1.86 -8.31
C GLN A 117 -9.81 -1.60 -8.67
N ALA A 118 -8.88 -1.91 -7.77
CA ALA A 118 -7.46 -1.77 -8.06
C ALA A 118 -7.00 -2.73 -9.16
N ARG A 119 -7.48 -3.98 -9.17
CA ARG A 119 -7.17 -4.99 -10.21
C ARG A 119 -7.74 -4.64 -11.57
N GLU A 120 -8.92 -4.02 -11.62
CA GLU A 120 -9.51 -3.55 -12.87
C GLU A 120 -8.62 -2.52 -13.57
N ARG A 121 -7.96 -1.63 -12.81
CA ARG A 121 -7.01 -0.65 -13.35
C ARG A 121 -5.60 -1.21 -13.55
N TYR A 122 -5.14 -2.06 -12.62
CA TYR A 122 -3.81 -2.67 -12.62
C TYR A 122 -3.93 -4.19 -12.54
N PRO A 123 -4.21 -4.87 -13.67
CA PRO A 123 -4.44 -6.33 -13.69
C PRO A 123 -3.27 -7.14 -13.14
N ASP A 124 -2.05 -6.66 -13.38
CA ASP A 124 -0.83 -7.30 -12.94
C ASP A 124 -0.40 -6.93 -11.52
N LEU A 125 -1.22 -6.23 -10.71
CA LEU A 125 -0.80 -5.83 -9.36
C LEU A 125 -0.40 -7.04 -8.49
N LEU A 126 0.49 -6.80 -7.52
CA LEU A 126 0.86 -7.74 -6.46
C LEU A 126 0.05 -7.39 -5.20
N PRO A 127 -0.99 -8.16 -4.85
CA PRO A 127 -1.75 -7.90 -3.65
C PRO A 127 -1.07 -8.55 -2.44
N VAL A 128 -0.75 -7.74 -1.43
CA VAL A 128 -0.08 -8.18 -0.21
C VAL A 128 -1.00 -7.95 0.98
N LEU A 129 -1.37 -9.00 1.71
CA LEU A 129 -2.19 -8.93 2.92
C LEU A 129 -1.29 -9.02 4.16
N LEU A 130 -1.15 -7.90 4.87
CA LEU A 130 -0.54 -7.85 6.19
C LEU A 130 -1.49 -8.44 7.23
N ARG A 131 -1.13 -9.59 7.79
CA ARG A 131 -1.84 -10.28 8.86
C ARG A 131 -1.12 -10.06 10.18
N VAL A 132 -1.90 -9.98 11.25
CA VAL A 132 -1.40 -9.98 12.63
C VAL A 132 -2.30 -10.92 13.41
N ASP A 133 -1.69 -11.73 14.28
CA ASP A 133 -2.39 -12.59 15.21
C ASP A 133 -3.39 -11.79 16.04
N HIS A 134 -4.53 -12.41 16.33
CA HIS A 134 -5.64 -11.74 17.00
C HIS A 134 -5.26 -11.21 18.39
N GLN A 135 -4.49 -11.98 19.17
CA GLN A 135 -4.05 -11.58 20.51
C GLN A 135 -3.06 -10.42 20.42
N VAL A 136 -2.12 -10.48 19.48
CA VAL A 136 -1.15 -9.41 19.23
C VAL A 136 -1.85 -8.13 18.76
N LEU A 137 -2.82 -8.24 17.86
CA LEU A 137 -3.60 -7.10 17.36
C LEU A 137 -4.40 -6.45 18.50
N ARG A 138 -5.05 -7.25 19.35
CA ARG A 138 -5.77 -6.76 20.54
C ARG A 138 -4.84 -5.98 21.47
N GLN A 139 -3.68 -6.54 21.81
CA GLN A 139 -2.72 -5.88 22.69
C GLN A 139 -2.26 -4.55 22.10
N ARG A 140 -1.91 -4.51 20.82
CA ARG A 140 -1.50 -3.28 20.12
C ARG A 140 -2.58 -2.20 20.09
N LEU A 141 -3.86 -2.58 20.00
CA LEU A 141 -4.98 -1.64 20.05
C LEU A 141 -5.17 -1.08 21.46
N LEU A 142 -5.04 -1.92 22.50
CA LEU A 142 -5.10 -1.50 23.90
C LEU A 142 -3.97 -0.53 24.25
N ASP A 143 -2.72 -0.84 23.86
CA ASP A 143 -1.54 -0.03 24.17
C ASP A 143 -1.59 1.38 23.58
N ARG A 144 -2.36 1.58 22.50
CA ARG A 144 -2.54 2.90 21.88
C ARG A 144 -3.38 3.85 22.74
N ASN A 145 -4.18 3.31 23.66
CA ASN A 145 -5.02 4.05 24.61
C ASN A 145 -5.84 5.19 23.98
N ARG A 146 -6.39 4.95 22.78
CA ARG A 146 -7.17 5.93 21.98
C ARG A 146 -8.61 5.49 21.72
N GLU A 147 -8.99 4.30 22.15
CA GLU A 147 -10.22 3.62 21.75
C GLU A 147 -10.83 2.92 22.96
N THR A 148 -12.16 2.82 23.03
CA THR A 148 -12.83 2.06 24.08
C THR A 148 -12.68 0.54 23.84
N ALA A 149 -12.91 -0.28 24.86
CA ALA A 149 -12.92 -1.73 24.69
C ALA A 149 -13.94 -2.19 23.63
N GLN A 150 -15.09 -1.51 23.53
CA GLN A 150 -16.11 -1.78 22.52
C GLN A 150 -15.61 -1.47 21.10
N ASP A 151 -14.91 -0.35 20.90
CA ASP A 151 -14.31 0.01 19.61
C ASP A 151 -13.28 -1.02 19.16
N ILE A 152 -12.47 -1.53 20.10
CA ILE A 152 -11.47 -2.57 19.86
C ILE A 152 -12.14 -3.86 19.39
N GLU A 153 -13.16 -4.35 20.08
CA GLU A 153 -13.89 -5.57 19.66
C GLU A 153 -14.53 -5.40 18.28
N GLN A 154 -15.12 -4.24 17.97
CA GLN A 154 -15.66 -3.97 16.63
C GLN A 154 -14.59 -3.96 15.55
N ARG A 155 -13.38 -3.48 15.84
CA ARG A 155 -12.26 -3.53 14.90
C ARG A 155 -11.74 -4.94 14.69
N LEU A 156 -11.65 -5.73 15.76
CA LEU A 156 -11.27 -7.14 15.69
C LEU A 156 -12.28 -7.96 14.87
N ALA A 157 -13.58 -7.75 15.10
CA ALA A 157 -14.63 -8.40 14.32
C ALA A 157 -14.54 -8.06 12.82
N ARG A 158 -14.36 -6.78 12.48
CA ARG A 158 -14.15 -6.34 11.08
C ARG A 158 -12.88 -6.92 10.45
N ALA A 159 -11.83 -7.17 11.24
CA ALA A 159 -10.61 -7.81 10.74
C ALA A 159 -10.90 -9.25 10.28
N GLN A 160 -11.73 -9.99 11.04
CA GLN A 160 -12.10 -11.38 10.79
C GLN A 160 -13.16 -11.57 9.69
N GLN A 161 -14.06 -10.60 9.50
CA GLN A 161 -15.19 -10.72 8.58
C GLN A 161 -14.83 -10.71 7.09
N VAL A 162 -13.71 -10.11 6.72
CA VAL A 162 -13.33 -9.98 5.31
C VAL A 162 -12.32 -11.05 4.94
N ARG A 163 -12.83 -12.16 4.39
CA ARG A 163 -12.04 -13.19 3.73
C ARG A 163 -11.59 -12.66 2.37
N VAL A 164 -10.29 -12.60 2.14
CA VAL A 164 -9.76 -12.59 0.77
C VAL A 164 -9.53 -14.06 0.43
N GLU A 165 -9.94 -14.51 -0.75
CA GLU A 165 -9.76 -15.91 -1.12
C GLU A 165 -8.28 -16.30 -1.01
N GLU A 166 -8.01 -17.35 -0.25
CA GLU A 166 -6.65 -17.87 -0.04
C GLU A 166 -6.15 -18.42 -1.39
N GLY A 167 -5.10 -17.80 -1.93
CA GLY A 167 -4.51 -18.16 -3.22
C GLY A 167 -4.31 -16.97 -4.16
N GLU A 168 -5.09 -15.91 -4.00
CA GLU A 168 -4.97 -14.72 -4.87
C GLU A 168 -4.14 -13.57 -4.27
N VAL A 169 -3.71 -13.72 -3.01
CA VAL A 169 -2.94 -12.70 -2.28
C VAL A 169 -1.74 -13.29 -1.56
N GLN A 170 -0.67 -12.49 -1.49
CA GLN A 170 0.53 -12.84 -0.73
C GLN A 170 0.34 -12.43 0.73
N VAL A 171 0.43 -13.38 1.65
CA VAL A 171 0.21 -13.11 3.08
C VAL A 171 1.54 -12.80 3.77
N LEU A 172 1.61 -11.64 4.43
CA LEU A 172 2.75 -11.20 5.20
C LEU A 172 2.36 -11.16 6.69
N ASP A 173 3.07 -11.91 7.53
CA ASP A 173 2.81 -11.94 8.97
C ASP A 173 3.61 -10.84 9.69
N ASN A 174 2.92 -10.03 10.49
CA ASN A 174 3.50 -8.99 11.34
C ASN A 174 3.17 -9.22 12.84
N SER A 175 3.05 -10.48 13.24
CA SER A 175 2.85 -10.90 14.64
C SER A 175 4.15 -10.96 15.45
N THR A 176 5.31 -11.05 14.78
CA THR A 176 6.64 -11.06 15.43
C THR A 176 7.23 -9.64 15.51
N SER A 177 8.52 -9.47 15.21
CA SER A 177 9.16 -8.15 15.16
C SER A 177 8.87 -7.42 13.85
N LEU A 178 8.87 -6.08 13.92
CA LEU A 178 8.74 -5.24 12.72
C LEU A 178 9.88 -5.49 11.72
N THR A 179 11.09 -5.76 12.23
CA THR A 179 12.26 -6.09 11.42
C THR A 179 12.03 -7.36 10.59
N ASP A 180 11.46 -8.41 11.18
CA ASP A 180 11.14 -9.65 10.45
C ASP A 180 10.12 -9.38 9.34
N ALA A 181 9.10 -8.58 9.63
CA ALA A 181 8.07 -8.21 8.64
C ALA A 181 8.68 -7.42 7.47
N VAL A 182 9.62 -6.51 7.73
CA VAL A 182 10.38 -5.80 6.68
C VAL A 182 11.19 -6.78 5.84
N GLN A 183 11.95 -7.68 6.46
CA GLN A 183 12.76 -8.66 5.71
C GLN A 183 11.91 -9.59 4.86
N ARG A 184 10.76 -10.03 5.37
CA ARG A 184 9.81 -10.85 4.63
C ARG A 184 9.18 -10.06 3.47
N LEU A 185 8.85 -8.78 3.64
CA LEU A 185 8.37 -7.93 2.54
C LEU A 185 9.43 -7.84 1.44
N LEU A 186 10.68 -7.53 1.80
CA LEU A 186 11.78 -7.44 0.82
C LEU A 186 12.06 -8.78 0.14
N GLY A 187 12.00 -9.89 0.88
CA GLY A 187 12.10 -11.25 0.33
C GLY A 187 11.02 -11.53 -0.71
N LEU A 188 9.76 -11.23 -0.37
CA LEU A 188 8.63 -11.37 -1.28
C LEU A 188 8.81 -10.54 -2.55
N LEU A 189 9.22 -9.27 -2.43
CA LEU A 189 9.45 -8.42 -3.60
C LEU A 189 10.58 -8.96 -4.49
N ARG A 190 11.61 -9.59 -3.91
CA ARG A 190 12.68 -10.25 -4.64
C ARG A 190 12.19 -11.47 -5.42
N GLU A 191 11.41 -12.33 -4.77
CA GLU A 191 10.83 -13.53 -5.38
C GLU A 191 9.88 -13.18 -6.53
N GLN A 192 9.21 -12.03 -6.43
CA GLN A 192 8.34 -11.49 -7.47
C GLN A 192 9.08 -10.72 -8.58
N GLY A 193 10.43 -10.65 -8.52
CA GLY A 193 11.25 -9.94 -9.50
C GLY A 193 11.08 -8.42 -9.52
N LEU A 194 10.61 -7.83 -8.42
CA LEU A 194 10.27 -6.40 -8.32
C LEU A 194 11.40 -5.53 -7.78
N LEU A 195 12.48 -6.15 -7.32
CA LEU A 195 13.69 -5.44 -6.92
C LEU A 195 14.63 -5.43 -8.11
N GLY A 196 15.15 -4.25 -8.46
CA GLY A 196 16.13 -4.15 -9.55
C GLY A 196 17.28 -5.12 -9.34
N ALA A 197 17.69 -5.82 -10.41
CA ALA A 197 18.97 -6.50 -10.42
C ALA A 197 20.04 -5.43 -10.14
N SER A 198 20.75 -5.57 -9.02
CA SER A 198 21.90 -4.74 -8.70
C SER A 198 23.02 -5.00 -9.70
#